data_AF-A0A0Q5N0K0-F1
#
_entry.id   AF-A0A0Q5N0K0-F1
#
_cell.length_a   1.000
_cell.length_b   1.000
_cell.length_c   1.000
_cell.angle_alpha   90.00
_cell.angle_beta   90.00
_cell.angle_gamma   90.00
#
_symmetry.space_group_name_H-M   'P 1'
#
loop_
_entity.id
_entity.type
_entity.pdbx_description
1 polymer ?
#
loop_
_entity_poly.entity_id
_entity_poly.type
_entity_poly.pdbx_seq_one_letter_code
_entity_poly.pdbx_strand_id
1 'polypeptide(L)'
;MYYIVEQGLHILWFLLSPVAGELLLKYSSRANIKTLLISSALLFSPILIGYSYTFPYFNEILFFVILSTSYTFIVQLINPQTKITIFVVSVFGLFGLACLSKIAGTITVEEKWEFENYKIEYKKDQGFSGGPLYTYKLSRYTNVPIYIKELEIKVAIKDTLEGCSINFPENQLTFDKCVHNDGRPALTIENR
;
A
#
# COMPACT_ATOMS: atom_id res chain seq x y z
N MET A 1 1.94 3.31 -19.44
CA MET A 1 0.67 2.54 -19.48
C MET A 1 0.46 1.72 -18.21
N TYR A 2 1.51 1.09 -17.64
CA TYR A 2 1.44 0.35 -16.37
C TYR A 2 1.07 1.19 -15.13
N TYR A 3 1.42 2.48 -15.06
CA TYR A 3 1.02 3.35 -13.94
C TYR A 3 -0.49 3.42 -13.69
N ILE A 4 -1.25 3.44 -14.80
CA ILE A 4 -2.70 3.52 -14.77
C ILE A 4 -3.28 2.21 -14.21
N VAL A 5 -2.55 1.10 -14.26
CA VAL A 5 -3.03 -0.18 -13.74
C VAL A 5 -2.86 -0.25 -12.22
N GLU A 6 -1.74 0.22 -11.68
CA GLU A 6 -1.44 0.12 -10.24
C GLU A 6 -2.13 1.23 -9.42
N GLN A 7 -2.04 2.49 -9.86
CA GLN A 7 -2.77 3.60 -9.22
C GLN A 7 -4.25 3.67 -9.65
N GLY A 8 -4.59 3.12 -10.82
CA GLY A 8 -5.99 3.08 -11.27
C GLY A 8 -6.85 2.19 -10.39
N LEU A 9 -6.27 1.20 -9.71
CA LEU A 9 -7.01 0.40 -8.74
C LEU A 9 -7.47 1.26 -7.56
N HIS A 10 -6.60 2.09 -6.96
CA HIS A 10 -6.98 2.98 -5.86
C HIS A 10 -8.01 4.03 -6.29
N ILE A 11 -7.84 4.61 -7.49
CA ILE A 11 -8.80 5.55 -8.07
C ILE A 11 -10.15 4.86 -8.29
N LEU A 12 -10.15 3.63 -8.82
CA LEU A 12 -11.36 2.83 -9.02
C LEU A 12 -12.06 2.53 -7.69
N TRP A 13 -11.33 2.08 -6.66
CA TRP A 13 -11.89 1.84 -5.33
C TRP A 13 -12.53 3.11 -4.77
N PHE A 14 -11.84 4.25 -4.83
CA PHE A 14 -12.41 5.51 -4.36
C PHE A 14 -13.66 5.89 -5.14
N LEU A 15 -13.66 5.80 -6.48
CA LEU A 15 -14.84 6.12 -7.30
C LEU A 15 -16.03 5.19 -7.05
N LEU A 16 -15.76 3.93 -6.70
CA LEU A 16 -16.80 2.95 -6.35
C LEU A 16 -17.29 3.13 -4.91
N SER A 17 -16.58 3.85 -4.04
CA SER A 17 -16.92 3.93 -2.62
C SER A 17 -18.26 4.62 -2.34
N PRO A 18 -18.67 5.69 -3.06
CA PRO A 18 -20.01 6.25 -2.88
C PRO A 18 -21.11 5.29 -3.33
N VAL A 19 -20.91 4.56 -4.42
CA VAL A 19 -21.88 3.56 -4.92
C VAL A 19 -22.01 2.43 -3.91
N ALA A 20 -20.89 1.91 -3.39
CA ALA A 20 -20.90 0.93 -2.32
C ALA A 20 -21.53 1.48 -1.04
N GLY A 21 -21.31 2.75 -0.72
CA GLY A 21 -21.95 3.44 0.41
C GLY A 21 -23.47 3.54 0.29
N GLU A 22 -24.01 3.83 -0.90
CA GLU A 22 -25.46 3.80 -1.17
C GLU A 22 -26.03 2.38 -1.07
N LEU A 23 -25.30 1.37 -1.57
CA LEU A 23 -25.70 -0.03 -1.41
C LEU A 23 -25.71 -0.45 0.08
N LEU A 24 -24.71 -0.05 0.85
CA LEU A 24 -24.65 -0.27 2.30
C LEU A 24 -25.85 0.40 2.99
N LEU A 25 -26.21 1.62 2.61
CA LEU A 25 -27.38 2.31 3.14
C LEU A 25 -28.68 1.54 2.88
N LYS A 26 -28.81 0.94 1.68
CA LYS A 26 -30.01 0.21 1.25
C LYS A 26 -30.16 -1.14 1.95
N TYR A 27 -29.05 -1.86 2.18
CA TYR A 27 -29.10 -3.26 2.64
C TYR A 27 -28.67 -3.45 4.11
N SER A 28 -28.11 -2.44 4.77
CA SER A 28 -27.61 -2.55 6.14
C SER A 28 -28.28 -1.59 7.10
N SER A 29 -28.39 -2.00 8.37
CA SER A 29 -28.86 -1.13 9.45
C SER A 29 -27.80 -0.08 9.81
N ARG A 30 -28.23 1.04 10.43
CA ARG A 30 -27.31 2.07 10.95
C ARG A 30 -26.31 1.51 11.96
N ALA A 31 -26.75 0.57 12.80
CA ALA A 31 -25.89 -0.09 13.78
C ALA A 31 -24.78 -0.88 13.08
N ASN A 32 -25.11 -1.64 12.04
CA ASN A 32 -24.13 -2.42 11.28
C ASN A 32 -23.10 -1.52 10.59
N ILE A 33 -23.54 -0.41 9.97
CA ILE A 33 -22.65 0.56 9.32
C ILE A 33 -21.66 1.16 10.33
N LYS A 34 -22.15 1.53 11.52
CA LYS A 34 -21.30 2.07 12.59
C LYS A 34 -20.27 1.04 13.08
N THR A 35 -20.69 -0.20 13.32
CA THR A 35 -19.79 -1.29 13.72
C THR A 35 -18.75 -1.57 12.64
N LEU A 36 -19.14 -1.55 11.36
CA LEU A 36 -18.23 -1.75 10.24
C LEU A 36 -17.18 -0.64 10.15
N LEU A 37 -17.59 0.63 10.32
CA LEU A 37 -16.67 1.77 10.34
C LEU A 37 -15.67 1.67 11.52
N ILE A 38 -16.15 1.37 12.73
CA ILE A 38 -15.28 1.27 13.92
C ILE A 38 -14.29 0.10 13.78
N SER A 39 -14.78 -1.08 13.36
CA SER A 39 -13.93 -2.27 13.20
C SER A 39 -12.90 -2.08 12.09
N SER A 40 -13.28 -1.51 10.94
CA SER A 40 -12.35 -1.21 9.86
C SER A 40 -11.31 -0.16 10.26
N ALA A 41 -11.70 0.90 10.98
CA ALA A 41 -10.77 1.88 11.52
C ALA A 41 -9.78 1.26 12.53
N LEU A 42 -10.25 0.36 13.39
CA LEU A 42 -9.40 -0.35 14.34
C LEU A 42 -8.40 -1.26 13.63
N LEU A 43 -8.83 -1.99 12.60
CA LEU A 43 -7.95 -2.77 11.74
C LEU A 43 -7.01 -1.89 10.92
N PHE A 44 -7.36 -0.65 10.61
CA PHE A 44 -6.46 0.27 9.92
C PHE A 44 -5.36 0.83 10.84
N SER A 45 -5.57 0.84 12.16
CA SER A 45 -4.65 1.44 13.13
C SER A 45 -3.19 0.95 13.10
N PRO A 46 -2.86 -0.34 12.85
CA PRO A 46 -1.47 -0.79 12.79
C PRO A 46 -0.68 -0.11 11.66
N ILE A 47 -1.35 0.30 10.58
CA ILE A 47 -0.73 1.02 9.45
C ILE A 47 -0.19 2.36 9.90
N LEU A 48 -0.87 3.05 10.83
CA LEU A 48 -0.43 4.32 11.38
C LEU A 48 0.86 4.21 12.19
N ILE A 49 1.23 2.99 12.60
CA ILE A 49 2.43 2.68 13.41
C ILE A 49 3.52 2.01 12.51
N GLY A 50 3.33 2.02 11.19
CA GLY A 50 4.30 1.49 10.22
C GLY A 50 4.22 -0.01 9.97
N TYR A 51 3.15 -0.68 10.39
CA TYR A 51 2.88 -2.06 9.96
C TYR A 51 2.18 -2.07 8.59
N SER A 52 2.39 -3.13 7.84
CA SER A 52 1.65 -3.44 6.63
C SER A 52 1.03 -4.82 6.77
N TYR A 53 0.00 -5.11 5.98
CA TYR A 53 -0.58 -6.44 5.95
C TYR A 53 0.19 -7.36 4.99
N THR A 54 0.27 -8.63 5.32
CA THR A 54 0.87 -9.66 4.46
C THR A 54 0.09 -9.83 3.16
N PHE A 55 -1.24 -9.67 3.21
CA PHE A 55 -2.09 -9.70 2.02
C PHE A 55 -2.01 -8.36 1.26
N PRO A 56 -1.54 -8.35 0.00
CA PRO A 56 -1.13 -7.14 -0.71
C PRO A 56 -2.26 -6.17 -1.07
N TYR A 57 -3.53 -6.55 -0.88
CA TYR A 57 -4.69 -5.70 -1.15
C TYR A 57 -5.53 -5.38 0.10
N PHE A 58 -5.10 -5.81 1.29
CA PHE A 58 -5.92 -5.67 2.49
C PHE A 58 -6.08 -4.22 2.92
N ASN A 59 -5.03 -3.41 2.74
CA ASN A 59 -5.04 -1.98 3.04
C ASN A 59 -6.07 -1.24 2.19
N GLU A 60 -6.10 -1.58 0.91
CA GLU A 60 -6.97 -1.03 -0.13
C GLU A 60 -8.42 -1.37 0.18
N ILE A 61 -8.69 -2.62 0.55
CA ILE A 61 -10.01 -3.08 0.96
C ILE A 61 -10.47 -2.36 2.23
N LEU A 62 -9.63 -2.27 3.27
CA LEU A 62 -9.96 -1.55 4.50
C LEU A 62 -10.24 -0.08 4.25
N PHE A 63 -9.39 0.58 3.46
CA PHE A 63 -9.55 1.98 3.09
C PHE A 63 -10.85 2.19 2.30
N PHE A 64 -11.15 1.30 1.34
CA PHE A 64 -12.41 1.32 0.60
C PHE A 64 -13.64 1.18 1.51
N VAL A 65 -13.59 0.26 2.48
CA VAL A 65 -14.67 0.06 3.46
C VAL A 65 -14.85 1.32 4.33
N ILE A 66 -13.77 1.92 4.81
CA ILE A 66 -13.81 3.17 5.59
C ILE A 66 -14.43 4.30 4.77
N LEU A 67 -14.00 4.49 3.51
CA LEU A 67 -14.55 5.51 2.64
C LEU A 67 -16.04 5.29 2.36
N SER A 68 -16.43 4.06 2.03
CA SER A 68 -17.82 3.71 1.71
C SER A 68 -18.73 3.94 2.91
N THR A 69 -18.32 3.49 4.10
CA THR A 69 -19.10 3.68 5.34
C THR A 69 -19.13 5.12 5.82
N SER A 70 -18.03 5.87 5.66
CA SER A 70 -17.97 7.30 5.97
C SER A 70 -18.90 8.10 5.05
N TYR A 71 -18.90 7.80 3.76
CA TYR A 71 -19.85 8.39 2.81
C TYR A 71 -21.30 8.13 3.24
N THR A 72 -21.64 6.88 3.55
CA THR A 72 -22.98 6.51 4.04
C THR A 72 -23.38 7.33 5.27
N PHE A 73 -22.46 7.48 6.23
CA PHE A 73 -22.71 8.24 7.45
C PHE A 73 -22.97 9.73 7.17
N ILE A 74 -22.16 10.36 6.31
CA ILE A 74 -22.34 11.76 5.91
C ILE A 74 -23.68 11.94 5.19
N VAL A 75 -24.01 11.05 4.25
CA VAL A 75 -25.25 11.10 3.47
C VAL A 75 -26.51 11.00 4.32
N GLN A 76 -26.45 10.30 5.46
CA GLN A 76 -27.57 10.23 6.41
C GLN A 76 -27.84 11.56 7.13
N LEU A 77 -26.85 12.46 7.20
CA LEU A 77 -26.93 13.72 7.95
C LEU A 77 -27.33 14.93 7.08
N ILE A 78 -27.37 14.77 5.76
CA ILE A 78 -27.54 15.88 4.81
C ILE A 78 -28.80 15.76 3.95
N ASN A 79 -29.26 16.91 3.46
CA ASN A 79 -30.39 17.02 2.55
C ASN A 79 -30.11 16.38 1.18
N PRO A 80 -31.14 15.87 0.48
CA PRO A 80 -30.97 15.14 -0.77
C PRO A 80 -30.27 15.92 -1.90
N GLN A 81 -30.47 17.24 -1.98
CA GLN A 81 -29.78 18.08 -2.97
C GLN A 81 -28.26 18.16 -2.68
N THR A 82 -27.87 18.25 -1.41
CA THR A 82 -26.46 18.28 -0.98
C THR A 82 -25.74 16.95 -1.24
N LYS A 83 -26.47 15.82 -1.24
CA LYS A 83 -25.93 14.48 -1.56
C LYS A 83 -25.37 14.43 -2.98
N ILE A 84 -26.12 14.94 -3.95
CA ILE A 84 -25.72 14.98 -5.36
C ILE A 84 -24.47 15.84 -5.51
N THR A 85 -24.44 17.01 -4.86
CA THR A 85 -23.27 17.90 -4.89
C THR A 85 -22.03 17.24 -4.32
N ILE A 86 -22.12 16.56 -3.17
CA ILE A 86 -20.97 15.85 -2.57
C ILE A 86 -20.50 14.71 -3.47
N PHE A 87 -21.42 13.95 -4.06
CA PHE A 87 -21.08 12.91 -5.02
C PHE A 87 -20.31 13.48 -6.22
N VAL A 88 -20.83 14.54 -6.85
CA VAL A 88 -20.20 15.19 -8.01
C VAL A 88 -18.84 15.81 -7.66
N VAL A 89 -18.74 16.52 -6.53
CA VAL A 89 -17.48 17.13 -6.07
C VAL A 89 -16.43 16.06 -5.75
N SER A 90 -16.84 14.94 -5.14
CA SER A 90 -15.93 13.82 -4.88
C SER A 90 -15.41 13.24 -6.19
N VAL A 91 -16.29 12.96 -7.16
CA VAL A 91 -15.91 12.41 -8.47
C VAL A 91 -15.00 13.36 -9.25
N PHE A 92 -15.30 14.66 -9.30
CA PHE A 92 -14.49 15.65 -10.04
C PHE A 92 -13.18 16.02 -9.33
N GLY A 93 -13.19 16.16 -7.99
CA GLY A 93 -11.99 16.41 -7.20
C GLY A 93 -10.96 15.29 -7.35
N LEU A 94 -11.43 14.05 -7.45
CA LEU A 94 -10.59 12.88 -7.70
C LEU A 94 -10.08 12.81 -9.13
N PHE A 95 -10.86 13.24 -10.12
CA PHE A 95 -10.35 13.33 -11.49
C PHE A 95 -9.15 14.30 -11.55
N GLY A 96 -9.22 15.40 -10.79
CA GLY A 96 -8.10 16.31 -10.58
C GLY A 96 -6.90 15.63 -9.91
N LEU A 97 -7.11 14.94 -8.78
CA LEU A 97 -6.06 14.20 -8.06
C LEU A 97 -5.45 13.06 -8.89
N ALA A 98 -6.25 12.33 -9.67
CA ALA A 98 -5.79 11.28 -10.57
C ALA A 98 -4.90 11.87 -11.68
N CYS A 99 -5.27 13.01 -12.24
CA CYS A 99 -4.42 13.75 -13.19
C CYS A 99 -3.11 14.22 -12.55
N LEU A 100 -3.13 14.65 -11.28
CA LEU A 100 -1.92 15.03 -10.54
C LEU A 100 -1.05 13.81 -10.19
N SER A 101 -1.65 12.68 -9.84
CA SER A 101 -0.91 11.45 -9.54
C SER A 101 -0.13 10.94 -10.76
N LYS A 102 -0.63 11.13 -11.99
CA LYS A 102 0.13 10.83 -13.24
C LYS A 102 1.45 11.61 -13.35
N ILE A 103 1.62 12.67 -12.55
CA ILE A 103 2.85 13.46 -12.44
C ILE A 103 3.77 12.91 -11.34
N ALA A 104 3.30 12.01 -10.46
CA ALA A 104 4.07 11.56 -9.28
C ALA A 104 4.99 10.35 -9.52
N GLY A 105 4.96 9.71 -10.71
CA GLY A 105 5.85 8.60 -11.03
C GLY A 105 5.40 7.22 -10.54
N THR A 106 5.92 6.15 -11.15
CA THR A 106 5.49 4.75 -10.92
C THR A 106 6.42 3.97 -10.01
N ILE A 107 5.95 3.46 -8.88
CA ILE A 107 6.71 2.48 -8.07
C ILE A 107 6.28 1.07 -8.50
N THR A 108 7.21 0.29 -9.03
CA THR A 108 7.00 -1.11 -9.44
C THR A 108 7.90 -2.02 -8.63
N VAL A 109 7.38 -3.15 -8.13
CA VAL A 109 8.23 -4.18 -7.52
C VAL A 109 8.73 -5.11 -8.61
N GLU A 110 10.02 -5.09 -8.89
CA GLU A 110 10.63 -5.91 -9.95
C GLU A 110 10.95 -7.31 -9.42
N GLU A 111 11.51 -7.42 -8.21
CA GLU A 111 11.88 -8.71 -7.61
C GLU A 111 11.51 -8.77 -6.13
N LYS A 112 11.20 -9.99 -5.66
CA LYS A 112 10.83 -10.27 -4.27
C LYS A 112 11.54 -11.52 -3.78
N TRP A 113 12.12 -11.44 -2.60
CA TRP A 113 12.72 -12.57 -1.91
C TRP A 113 12.14 -12.70 -0.51
N GLU A 114 11.89 -13.94 -0.10
CA GLU A 114 11.39 -14.27 1.23
C GLU A 114 12.35 -15.26 1.88
N PHE A 115 12.85 -14.92 3.06
CA PHE A 115 13.84 -15.68 3.81
C PHE A 115 13.48 -15.72 5.29
N GLU A 116 13.14 -16.90 5.79
CA GLU A 116 12.67 -17.09 7.17
C GLU A 116 11.56 -16.10 7.54
N ASN A 117 11.84 -15.14 8.43
CA ASN A 117 10.91 -14.10 8.88
C ASN A 117 11.16 -12.75 8.19
N TYR A 118 11.92 -12.71 7.10
CA TYR A 118 12.26 -11.50 6.37
C TYR A 118 11.73 -11.55 4.94
N LYS A 119 11.42 -10.37 4.42
CA LYS A 119 11.04 -10.14 3.04
C LYS A 119 11.85 -8.97 2.51
N ILE A 120 12.43 -9.16 1.34
CA ILE A 120 13.19 -8.14 0.64
C ILE A 120 12.51 -7.88 -0.70
N GLU A 121 12.19 -6.62 -0.96
CA GLU A 121 11.56 -6.20 -2.22
C GLU A 121 12.52 -5.25 -2.96
N TYR A 122 12.83 -5.57 -4.20
CA TYR A 122 13.51 -4.66 -5.11
C TYR A 122 12.47 -3.88 -5.91
N LYS A 123 12.46 -2.56 -5.73
CA LYS A 123 11.48 -1.65 -6.31
C LYS A 123 12.16 -0.65 -7.23
N LYS A 124 11.49 -0.35 -8.32
CA LYS A 124 11.86 0.69 -9.27
C LYS A 124 10.79 1.75 -9.26
N ASP A 125 11.19 2.94 -8.87
CA ASP A 125 10.39 4.16 -8.93
C ASP A 125 10.79 4.97 -10.17
N GLN A 126 9.92 5.05 -11.17
CA GLN A 126 10.07 5.98 -12.28
C GLN A 126 9.50 7.33 -11.88
N GLY A 127 10.33 8.19 -11.31
CA GLY A 127 9.99 9.59 -11.07
C GLY A 127 9.72 10.37 -12.38
N PHE A 128 9.16 11.57 -12.24
CA PHE A 128 8.70 12.38 -13.38
C PHE A 128 9.80 13.12 -14.16
N SER A 129 10.92 13.47 -13.52
CA SER A 129 11.99 14.26 -14.17
C SER A 129 13.41 13.75 -13.90
N GLY A 130 13.55 12.58 -13.29
CA GLY A 130 14.83 11.91 -13.02
C GLY A 130 14.76 10.48 -13.53
N GLY A 131 15.90 9.89 -13.88
CA GLY A 131 15.96 8.48 -14.24
C GLY A 131 15.35 7.57 -13.14
N PRO A 132 15.10 6.29 -13.45
CA PRO A 132 14.52 5.37 -12.47
C PRO A 132 15.34 5.32 -11.19
N LEU A 133 14.68 5.47 -10.05
CA LEU A 133 15.24 5.29 -8.73
C LEU A 133 14.99 3.85 -8.31
N TYR A 134 16.06 3.11 -8.04
CA TYR A 134 15.96 1.73 -7.60
C TYR A 134 16.14 1.67 -6.08
N THR A 135 15.34 0.87 -5.39
CA THR A 135 15.36 0.74 -3.94
C THR A 135 15.21 -0.70 -3.52
N TYR A 136 15.92 -1.09 -2.46
CA TYR A 136 15.72 -2.34 -1.75
C TYR A 136 14.99 -2.04 -0.44
N LYS A 137 13.84 -2.68 -0.24
CA LYS A 137 13.05 -2.57 1.00
C LYS A 137 13.18 -3.86 1.80
N LEU A 138 13.67 -3.76 3.02
CA LEU A 138 13.70 -4.83 4.01
C LEU A 138 12.47 -4.76 4.91
N SER A 139 11.79 -5.88 5.06
CA SER A 139 10.63 -6.01 5.94
C SER A 139 10.71 -7.32 6.73
N ARG A 140 10.08 -7.37 7.90
CA ARG A 140 10.08 -8.54 8.79
C ARG A 140 8.65 -8.93 9.17
N TYR A 141 8.33 -10.21 9.03
CA TYR A 141 7.09 -10.79 9.52
C TYR A 141 7.05 -10.72 11.04
N THR A 142 5.92 -10.27 11.59
CA THR A 142 5.75 -10.17 13.04
C THR A 142 5.31 -11.51 13.63
N ASN A 143 5.23 -11.61 14.96
CA ASN A 143 4.68 -12.78 15.64
C ASN A 143 3.23 -13.10 15.22
N VAL A 144 2.50 -12.09 14.71
CA VAL A 144 1.20 -12.29 14.09
C VAL A 144 1.40 -12.31 12.57
N PRO A 145 1.18 -13.44 11.87
CA PRO A 145 1.58 -13.63 10.48
C PRO A 145 0.80 -12.77 9.48
N ILE A 146 -0.23 -12.07 9.94
CA ILE A 146 -1.01 -11.12 9.13
C ILE A 146 -0.30 -9.77 8.96
N TYR A 147 0.68 -9.46 9.80
CA TYR A 147 1.41 -8.20 9.79
C TYR A 147 2.88 -8.40 9.40
N ILE A 148 3.35 -7.47 8.58
CA ILE A 148 4.75 -7.30 8.20
C ILE A 148 5.17 -5.88 8.55
N LYS A 149 6.33 -5.73 9.19
CA LYS A 149 6.88 -4.41 9.56
C LYS A 149 7.98 -4.04 8.58
N GLU A 150 7.92 -2.83 8.03
CA GLU A 150 9.06 -2.27 7.30
C GLU A 150 10.19 -1.96 8.28
N LEU A 151 11.39 -2.45 7.98
CA LEU A 151 12.57 -2.23 8.82
C LEU A 151 13.49 -1.17 8.24
N GLU A 152 13.74 -1.21 6.92
CA GLU A 152 14.69 -0.32 6.28
C GLU A 152 14.42 -0.20 4.77
N ILE A 153 14.66 0.98 4.20
CA ILE A 153 14.66 1.21 2.76
C ILE A 153 16.04 1.73 2.36
N LYS A 154 16.68 1.09 1.39
CA LYS A 154 17.97 1.47 0.85
C LYS A 154 17.85 1.85 -0.62
N VAL A 155 18.35 3.01 -0.99
CA VAL A 155 18.48 3.41 -2.40
C VAL A 155 19.63 2.64 -3.03
N ALA A 156 19.36 1.93 -4.13
CA ALA A 156 20.38 1.26 -4.92
C ALA A 156 21.12 2.30 -5.77
N ILE A 157 22.39 2.51 -5.46
CA ILE A 157 23.33 3.24 -6.32
C ILE A 157 23.71 2.29 -7.47
N LYS A 158 24.08 2.82 -8.65
CA LYS A 158 24.42 2.01 -9.84
C LYS A 158 25.37 0.84 -9.51
N ASP A 159 26.35 1.03 -8.64
CA ASP A 159 27.33 -0.01 -8.26
C ASP A 159 26.71 -1.15 -7.41
N THR A 160 25.67 -0.86 -6.63
CA THR A 160 24.91 -1.89 -5.87
C THR A 160 23.95 -2.70 -6.73
N LEU A 161 23.65 -2.24 -7.96
CA LEU A 161 22.86 -3.05 -8.91
C LEU A 161 23.67 -4.21 -9.46
N GLU A 162 24.98 -4.04 -9.63
CA GLU A 162 25.89 -5.09 -10.12
C GLU A 162 26.44 -5.96 -8.99
N GLY A 163 26.53 -5.43 -7.77
CA GLY A 163 26.94 -6.19 -6.59
C GLY A 163 25.92 -7.23 -6.13
N CYS A 164 26.41 -8.40 -5.71
CA CYS A 164 25.61 -9.49 -5.14
C CYS A 164 25.09 -9.19 -3.73
N SER A 165 25.82 -8.38 -2.96
CA SER A 165 25.55 -8.17 -1.55
C SER A 165 24.91 -6.80 -1.27
N ILE A 166 23.80 -6.78 -0.54
CA ILE A 166 23.07 -5.61 -0.08
C ILE A 166 23.09 -5.57 1.45
N ASN A 167 23.88 -4.66 2.01
CA ASN A 167 23.92 -4.41 3.44
C ASN A 167 22.82 -3.43 3.88
N PHE A 168 22.06 -3.80 4.92
CA PHE A 168 21.07 -3.03 5.67
C PHE A 168 21.67 -2.65 7.04
N PRO A 169 22.42 -1.53 7.13
CA PRO A 169 23.23 -1.20 8.30
C PRO A 169 22.44 -0.96 9.58
N GLU A 170 21.22 -0.40 9.49
CA GLU A 170 20.43 -0.12 10.70
C GLU A 170 20.00 -1.41 11.39
N ASN A 171 19.82 -2.48 10.61
CA ASN A 171 19.40 -3.78 11.10
C ASN A 171 20.53 -4.83 11.15
N GLN A 172 21.76 -4.45 10.78
CA GLN A 172 22.95 -5.33 10.78
C GLN A 172 22.74 -6.61 9.96
N LEU A 173 22.06 -6.47 8.83
CA LEU A 173 21.69 -7.57 7.95
C LEU A 173 22.31 -7.38 6.58
N THR A 174 22.95 -8.44 6.07
CA THR A 174 23.49 -8.46 4.72
C THR A 174 22.75 -9.50 3.91
N PHE A 175 22.14 -9.06 2.82
CA PHE A 175 21.42 -9.91 1.87
C PHE A 175 22.28 -10.19 0.64
N ASP A 176 22.55 -11.45 0.34
CA ASP A 176 23.17 -11.86 -0.92
C ASP A 176 22.08 -12.26 -1.92
N LYS A 177 21.89 -11.44 -2.96
CA LYS A 177 20.94 -11.69 -4.05
C LYS A 177 21.46 -12.72 -5.04
N CYS A 178 22.77 -12.94 -5.10
CA CYS A 178 23.35 -13.90 -6.02
C CYS A 178 23.16 -15.31 -5.47
N VAL A 179 22.71 -16.18 -6.36
CA VAL A 179 22.52 -17.59 -6.05
C VAL A 179 23.90 -18.22 -5.80
N HIS A 180 24.18 -18.64 -4.57
CA HIS A 180 25.33 -19.49 -4.28
C HIS A 180 25.13 -20.89 -4.90
N ASN A 181 26.19 -21.70 -4.97
CA ASN A 181 26.22 -23.02 -5.63
C ASN A 181 25.09 -23.99 -5.23
N ASP A 182 24.36 -23.70 -4.13
CA ASP A 182 23.23 -24.47 -3.61
C ASP A 182 21.87 -24.00 -4.15
N GLY A 183 21.83 -23.04 -5.07
CA GLY A 183 20.61 -22.62 -5.77
C GLY A 183 19.73 -21.60 -5.03
N ARG A 184 20.20 -21.01 -3.92
CA ARG A 184 19.40 -20.07 -3.10
C ARG A 184 20.18 -18.79 -2.73
N PRO A 185 19.53 -17.61 -2.74
CA PRO A 185 20.05 -16.41 -2.08
C PRO A 185 20.20 -16.63 -0.56
N ALA A 186 20.99 -15.80 0.13
CA ALA A 186 21.27 -15.96 1.56
C ALA A 186 21.11 -14.65 2.34
N LEU A 187 20.71 -14.74 3.61
CA LEU A 187 20.65 -13.61 4.54
C LEU A 187 21.59 -13.89 5.71
N THR A 188 22.55 -13.01 5.94
CA THR A 188 23.54 -13.15 7.01
C THR A 188 23.36 -12.03 8.02
N ILE A 189 23.31 -12.39 9.31
CA ILE A 189 23.33 -11.44 10.42
C ILE A 189 24.80 -11.21 10.79
N GLU A 190 25.28 -9.97 10.71
CA GLU A 190 26.60 -9.63 11.22
C GLU A 190 26.54 -9.55 12.75
N ASN A 191 26.91 -10.64 13.43
CA ASN A 191 27.10 -10.62 14.88
C ASN A 191 28.39 -9.86 15.23
N ARG A 192 28.29 -8.85 16.10
CA ARG A 192 29.45 -8.25 16.78
C ARG A 192 29.94 -9.13 17.93
#